data_AF-A0A2V8U7S0-F1
#
_entry.id   AF-A0A2V8U7S0-F1
#
_cell.length_a   1.000
_cell.length_b   1.000
_cell.length_c   1.000
_cell.angle_alpha   90.00
_cell.angle_beta   90.00
_cell.angle_gamma   90.00
#
_symmetry.space_group_name_H-M   'P 1'
#
loop_
_entity.id
_entity.type
_entity.pdbx_description
1 polymer ?
#
loop_
_entity_poly.entity_id
_entity_poly.type
_entity_poly.pdbx_seq_one_letter_code
_entity_poly.pdbx_strand_id
1 'polypeptide(L)'
;MFMGEGMQQDLPPGVLLLSRIKRHIKEELQHLPNVTCLETVQREFQPARGKARHLDTIRLEILSDGKQELYASPGDRRFAPDHPITYAGSGVLGNGVFGLYLKDILVTGNASYEYKGEEQIGGRRLARYDYRLPVLWSGYVIHTTEGSGTVGLHGSFWADPATNDVSRLDIIADAFPPTLPLTEAVTSINYARVQLSDNRAVLLPESGDFRMVKFSGEISHNQIEFTHCRAFDAQSTVTFPESEQVPRFGVAAVDQTLRALPGGLRVTVQLRTRITGELAVGTLIDAVIAANASAKGSVAVAAGTSWSRSSSPKSKCRAFAIALTPTSWSSAPRLGCKRRSLQRRWR
;
A
#
# COMPACT_ATOMS: atom_id res chain seq x y z
N MET A 1 39.79 2.79 55.41
CA MET A 1 39.79 2.16 54.08
C MET A 1 38.35 2.11 53.62
N PHE A 2 37.89 3.12 52.88
CA PHE A 2 36.53 3.17 52.35
C PHE A 2 36.52 2.39 51.04
N MET A 3 35.99 1.17 51.05
CA MET A 3 35.65 0.45 49.83
C MET A 3 34.35 1.04 49.30
N GLY A 4 34.44 1.85 48.26
CA GLY A 4 33.27 2.25 47.48
C GLY A 4 32.79 1.04 46.68
N GLU A 5 31.71 0.42 47.12
CA GLU A 5 30.90 -0.45 46.28
C GLU A 5 30.34 0.40 45.14
N GLY A 6 30.92 0.23 43.95
CA GLY A 6 30.33 0.75 42.73
C GLY A 6 28.98 0.06 42.52
N MET A 7 27.88 0.77 42.79
CA MET A 7 26.56 0.35 42.37
C MET A 7 26.56 0.24 40.84
N GLN A 8 26.71 -0.96 40.33
CA GLN A 8 26.39 -1.29 38.96
C GLN A 8 24.87 -1.20 38.86
N GLN A 9 24.36 -0.02 38.50
CA GLN A 9 22.92 0.20 38.31
C GLN A 9 22.51 -0.55 37.05
N ASP A 10 22.04 -1.79 37.22
CA ASP A 10 21.42 -2.55 36.14
C ASP A 10 20.23 -1.76 35.58
N LEU A 11 20.21 -1.59 34.26
CA LEU A 11 19.11 -0.93 33.57
C LEU A 11 17.79 -1.66 33.87
N PRO A 12 16.66 -0.95 34.04
CA PRO A 12 15.37 -1.58 34.28
C PRO A 12 15.06 -2.65 33.21
N PRO A 13 14.47 -3.81 33.56
CA PRO A 13 14.24 -4.91 32.61
C PRO A 13 13.48 -4.49 31.34
N GLY A 14 12.52 -3.57 31.46
CA GLY A 14 11.77 -3.02 30.33
C GLY A 14 12.65 -2.23 29.35
N VAL A 15 13.72 -1.58 29.81
CA VAL A 15 14.68 -0.85 28.97
C VAL A 15 15.57 -1.83 28.20
N LEU A 16 16.05 -2.88 28.88
CA LEU A 16 16.84 -3.94 28.25
C LEU A 16 16.04 -4.70 27.18
N LEU A 17 14.78 -5.03 27.50
CA LEU A 17 13.88 -5.68 26.54
C LEU A 17 13.59 -4.75 25.34
N LEU A 18 13.32 -3.47 25.56
CA LEU A 18 13.12 -2.50 24.48
C LEU A 18 14.34 -2.44 23.54
N SER A 19 15.55 -2.43 24.09
CA SER A 19 16.78 -2.46 23.29
C SER A 19 16.87 -3.70 22.40
N ARG A 20 16.54 -4.88 22.93
CA ARG A 20 16.49 -6.13 22.14
C ARG A 20 15.42 -6.07 21.06
N ILE A 21 14.22 -5.58 21.37
CA ILE A 21 13.12 -5.41 20.40
C ILE A 21 13.56 -4.48 19.26
N LYS A 22 14.09 -3.29 19.57
CA LYS A 22 14.51 -2.33 18.54
C LYS A 22 15.61 -2.90 17.62
N ARG A 23 16.56 -3.64 18.19
CA ARG A 23 17.59 -4.33 17.39
C ARG A 23 16.99 -5.42 16.50
N HIS A 24 16.13 -6.26 17.07
CA HIS A 24 15.45 -7.34 16.36
C HIS A 24 14.59 -6.81 15.20
N ILE A 25 13.78 -5.79 15.44
CA ILE A 25 12.96 -5.16 14.38
C ILE A 25 13.81 -4.51 13.30
N LYS A 26 14.96 -3.92 13.66
CA LYS A 26 15.91 -3.42 12.66
C LYS A 26 16.44 -4.53 11.77
N GLU A 27 16.68 -5.73 12.29
CA GLU A 27 17.10 -6.91 11.53
C GLU A 27 15.95 -7.42 10.64
N GLU A 28 14.73 -7.55 11.16
CA GLU A 28 13.55 -7.95 10.38
C GLU A 28 13.27 -7.02 9.19
N LEU A 29 13.40 -5.71 9.38
CA LEU A 29 13.21 -4.73 8.32
C LEU A 29 14.27 -4.84 7.20
N GLN A 30 15.41 -5.49 7.43
CA GLN A 30 16.39 -5.79 6.38
C GLN A 30 15.95 -6.95 5.47
N HIS A 31 14.94 -7.72 5.88
CA HIS A 31 14.35 -8.79 5.08
C HIS A 31 13.16 -8.33 4.23
N LEU A 32 12.58 -7.16 4.52
CA LEU A 32 11.49 -6.57 3.73
C LEU A 32 11.86 -6.17 2.29
N PRO A 33 13.08 -5.66 2.01
CA PRO A 33 13.50 -5.43 0.64
C PRO A 33 13.32 -6.70 -0.19
N ASN A 34 12.64 -6.57 -1.33
CA ASN A 34 12.30 -7.69 -2.21
C ASN A 34 11.30 -8.70 -1.62
N VAL A 35 10.43 -8.29 -0.69
CA VAL A 35 9.20 -9.03 -0.38
C VAL A 35 8.03 -8.27 -0.97
N THR A 36 7.22 -8.97 -1.76
CA THR A 36 5.97 -8.43 -2.30
C THR A 36 4.77 -9.19 -1.75
N CYS A 37 3.69 -8.47 -1.47
CA CYS A 37 2.42 -9.04 -1.04
C CYS A 37 1.28 -8.45 -1.86
N LEU A 38 0.14 -9.14 -1.88
CA LEU A 38 -1.12 -8.58 -2.32
C LEU A 38 -1.81 -7.90 -1.14
N GLU A 39 -1.84 -6.58 -1.15
CA GLU A 39 -2.62 -5.75 -0.23
C GLU A 39 -4.06 -5.65 -0.73
N THR A 40 -5.02 -6.09 0.08
CA THR A 40 -6.46 -5.92 -0.16
C THR A 40 -7.03 -4.96 0.86
N VAL A 41 -7.62 -3.87 0.39
CA VAL A 41 -8.23 -2.85 1.23
C VAL A 41 -9.73 -2.79 0.97
N GLN A 42 -10.51 -3.20 1.96
CA GLN A 42 -11.96 -3.00 1.97
C GLN A 42 -12.25 -1.65 2.61
N ARG A 43 -12.91 -0.77 1.86
CA ARG A 43 -13.15 0.61 2.29
C ARG A 43 -14.61 0.84 2.57
N GLU A 44 -14.90 1.47 3.69
CA GLU A 44 -16.22 1.95 4.06
C GLU A 44 -16.19 3.46 4.24
N PHE A 45 -17.33 4.08 3.92
CA PHE A 45 -17.54 5.49 4.15
C PHE A 45 -18.86 5.71 4.87
N GLN A 46 -18.83 6.56 5.89
CA GLN A 46 -20.01 7.01 6.60
C GLN A 46 -20.09 8.54 6.51
N PRO A 47 -21.16 9.10 5.91
CA PRO A 47 -21.37 10.54 5.92
C PRO A 47 -21.80 11.02 7.31
N ALA A 48 -21.62 12.33 7.59
CA ALA A 48 -21.80 12.99 8.88
C ALA A 48 -23.06 12.65 9.70
N ARG A 49 -24.14 12.20 9.03
CA ARG A 49 -25.41 11.79 9.66
C ARG A 49 -26.03 10.58 8.98
N GLY A 50 -25.20 9.75 8.35
CA GLY A 50 -25.66 8.53 7.69
C GLY A 50 -25.13 7.27 8.35
N LYS A 51 -25.43 6.15 7.70
CA LYS A 51 -24.90 4.83 8.05
C LYS A 51 -23.65 4.57 7.22
N ALA A 52 -22.70 3.84 7.81
CA ALA A 52 -21.57 3.31 7.08
C ALA A 52 -22.05 2.44 5.92
N ARG A 53 -21.36 2.54 4.79
CA ARG A 53 -21.59 1.74 3.61
C ARG A 53 -20.24 1.36 3.02
N HIS A 54 -20.17 0.15 2.48
CA HIS A 54 -19.06 -0.25 1.62
C HIS A 54 -18.90 0.74 0.46
N LEU A 55 -17.69 1.26 0.30
CA LEU A 55 -17.31 2.18 -0.76
C LEU A 55 -16.81 1.37 -1.97
N ASP A 56 -15.75 0.59 -1.78
CA ASP A 56 -15.18 -0.33 -2.75
C ASP A 56 -14.13 -1.24 -2.08
N THR A 57 -13.60 -2.19 -2.87
CA THR A 57 -12.42 -2.98 -2.53
C THR A 57 -11.29 -2.65 -3.50
N ILE A 58 -10.10 -2.39 -2.96
CA ILE A 58 -8.88 -2.11 -3.72
C ILE A 58 -7.90 -3.25 -3.52
N ARG A 59 -7.29 -3.74 -4.60
CA ARG A 59 -6.21 -4.73 -4.57
C ARG A 59 -4.98 -4.18 -5.26
N LEU A 60 -3.87 -4.13 -4.55
CA LEU A 60 -2.58 -3.68 -5.05
C LEU A 60 -1.51 -4.71 -4.70
N GLU A 61 -0.54 -4.90 -5.58
CA GLU A 61 0.71 -5.51 -5.17
C GLU A 61 1.58 -4.42 -4.54
N ILE A 62 2.10 -4.70 -3.35
CA ILE A 62 2.99 -3.83 -2.60
C ILE A 62 4.38 -4.44 -2.57
N LEU A 63 5.40 -3.59 -2.62
CA LEU A 63 6.82 -3.93 -2.47
C LEU A 63 7.48 -2.85 -1.62
N SER A 64 8.37 -3.24 -0.71
CA SER A 64 9.25 -2.27 -0.05
C SER A 64 10.65 -2.30 -0.67
N ASP A 65 11.23 -1.12 -0.90
CA ASP A 65 12.66 -0.97 -1.23
C ASP A 65 13.52 -0.65 0.00
N GLY A 66 12.92 -0.74 1.21
CA GLY A 66 13.54 -0.39 2.49
C GLY A 66 13.50 1.11 2.84
N LYS A 67 13.17 1.99 1.88
CA LYS A 67 13.00 3.43 2.11
C LYS A 67 11.54 3.85 2.02
N GLN A 68 10.82 3.32 1.05
CA GLN A 68 9.44 3.64 0.74
C GLN A 68 8.67 2.37 0.34
N GLU A 69 7.35 2.52 0.24
CA GLU A 69 6.46 1.51 -0.29
C GLU A 69 6.15 1.83 -1.76
N LEU A 70 6.27 0.81 -2.60
CA LEU A 70 6.03 0.86 -4.03
C LEU A 70 4.79 0.03 -4.33
N TYR A 71 3.97 0.51 -5.25
CA TYR A 71 2.71 -0.12 -5.58
C TYR A 71 2.63 -0.46 -7.07
N ALA A 72 1.93 -1.56 -7.36
CA ALA A 72 1.57 -1.97 -8.70
C ALA A 72 0.13 -2.49 -8.71
N SER A 73 -0.49 -2.47 -9.88
CA SER A 73 -1.71 -3.28 -10.06
C SER A 73 -1.36 -4.76 -10.02
N PRO A 74 -2.24 -5.65 -9.52
CA PRO A 74 -1.97 -7.07 -9.45
C PRO A 74 -1.54 -7.65 -10.80
N GLY A 75 -0.35 -8.26 -10.84
CA GLY A 75 0.28 -8.84 -12.02
C GLY A 75 1.05 -7.86 -12.91
N ASP A 76 1.05 -6.57 -12.62
CA ASP A 76 1.93 -5.61 -13.29
C ASP A 76 3.35 -5.77 -12.73
N ARG A 77 4.34 -5.72 -13.63
CA ARG A 77 5.76 -5.85 -13.27
C ARG A 77 6.38 -4.51 -12.88
N ARG A 78 5.65 -3.41 -13.04
CA ARG A 78 6.14 -2.04 -12.81
C ARG A 78 5.60 -1.52 -11.49
N PHE A 79 6.45 -1.61 -10.48
CA PHE A 79 6.24 -0.98 -9.20
C PHE A 79 6.71 0.48 -9.26
N ALA A 80 5.87 1.38 -8.77
CA ALA A 80 6.13 2.81 -8.75
C ALA A 80 5.94 3.38 -7.33
N PRO A 81 6.69 4.44 -6.96
CA PRO A 81 6.55 5.12 -5.68
C PRO A 81 5.32 6.05 -5.63
N ASP A 82 4.29 5.76 -6.43
CA ASP A 82 3.07 6.54 -6.46
C ASP A 82 2.27 6.31 -5.16
N HIS A 83 1.67 7.37 -4.64
CA HIS A 83 0.79 7.25 -3.48
C HIS A 83 -0.40 6.32 -3.81
N PRO A 84 -0.77 5.36 -2.95
CA PRO A 84 -1.75 4.32 -3.29
C PRO A 84 -3.13 4.90 -3.64
N ILE A 85 -3.48 6.08 -3.13
CA ILE A 85 -4.72 6.80 -3.51
C ILE A 85 -4.86 7.03 -5.03
N THR A 86 -3.75 7.06 -5.78
CA THR A 86 -3.78 7.23 -7.25
C THR A 86 -4.44 6.06 -7.98
N TYR A 87 -4.49 4.88 -7.34
CA TYR A 87 -5.23 3.71 -7.81
C TYR A 87 -6.72 3.76 -7.44
N ALA A 88 -7.11 4.64 -6.52
CA ALA A 88 -8.50 4.86 -6.12
C ALA A 88 -9.15 6.00 -6.92
N GLY A 89 -10.48 5.95 -7.04
CA GLY A 89 -11.24 7.05 -7.67
C GLY A 89 -11.58 8.20 -6.70
N SER A 90 -11.63 7.89 -5.40
CA SER A 90 -12.00 8.79 -4.31
C SER A 90 -11.73 8.09 -2.95
N GLY A 91 -12.07 8.76 -1.86
CA GLY A 91 -11.97 8.23 -0.50
C GLY A 91 -10.58 8.46 0.09
N VAL A 92 -10.24 7.65 1.07
CA VAL A 92 -8.98 7.76 1.82
C VAL A 92 -8.24 6.44 1.69
N LEU A 93 -6.95 6.52 1.42
CA LEU A 93 -6.05 5.39 1.27
C LEU A 93 -4.64 5.94 1.50
N GLY A 94 -3.86 5.31 2.36
CA GLY A 94 -2.51 5.75 2.72
C GLY A 94 -1.51 4.62 2.56
N ASN A 95 -0.24 4.96 2.75
CA ASN A 95 0.86 4.02 2.84
C ASN A 95 1.32 3.86 4.30
N GLY A 96 2.32 3.02 4.51
CA GLY A 96 3.10 2.88 5.73
C GLY A 96 2.77 1.66 6.57
N VAL A 97 1.59 1.06 6.34
CA VAL A 97 1.14 -0.15 7.07
C VAL A 97 2.05 -1.34 6.78
N PHE A 98 2.68 -1.40 5.61
CA PHE A 98 3.53 -2.53 5.23
C PHE A 98 4.85 -2.58 5.99
N GLY A 99 5.43 -1.41 6.31
CA GLY A 99 6.62 -1.38 7.16
C GLY A 99 7.11 0.00 7.60
N LEU A 100 6.64 1.10 7.01
CA LEU A 100 7.17 2.43 7.35
C LEU A 100 6.86 2.81 8.80
N TYR A 101 5.65 2.54 9.30
CA TYR A 101 5.33 2.85 10.70
C TYR A 101 6.22 2.09 11.68
N LEU A 102 6.42 0.80 11.45
CA LEU A 102 7.26 -0.03 12.31
C LEU A 102 8.71 0.50 12.35
N LYS A 103 9.23 0.89 11.17
CA LYS A 103 10.56 1.51 11.02
C LYS A 103 10.65 2.84 11.76
N ASP A 104 9.71 3.75 11.54
CA ASP A 104 9.78 5.10 12.10
C ASP A 104 9.64 5.09 13.62
N ILE A 105 8.77 4.22 14.14
CA ILE A 105 8.48 4.14 15.56
C ILE A 105 9.56 3.36 16.32
N LEU A 106 10.19 2.32 15.75
CA LEU A 106 11.13 1.48 16.50
C LEU A 106 12.59 1.59 16.06
N VAL A 107 12.90 2.14 14.89
CA VAL A 107 14.27 2.13 14.36
C VAL A 107 14.85 3.52 14.16
N THR A 108 14.08 4.48 13.65
CA THR A 108 14.57 5.85 13.37
C THR A 108 15.04 6.58 14.65
N GLY A 109 14.52 6.19 15.82
CA GLY A 109 15.09 6.57 17.13
C GLY A 109 14.56 7.87 17.72
N ASN A 110 13.52 8.47 17.15
CA ASN A 110 13.00 9.79 17.57
C ASN A 110 11.76 9.72 18.49
N ALA A 111 11.30 8.53 18.82
CA ALA A 111 10.17 8.34 19.74
C ALA A 111 10.66 8.13 21.20
N SER A 112 9.88 8.61 22.16
CA SER A 112 10.01 8.20 23.56
C SER A 112 9.16 6.96 23.84
N TYR A 113 9.55 6.15 24.82
CA TYR A 113 8.87 4.89 25.15
C TYR A 113 8.71 4.73 26.66
N GLU A 114 7.58 4.18 27.07
CA GLU A 114 7.27 3.85 28.46
C GLU A 114 6.81 2.39 28.55
N TYR A 115 7.47 1.59 29.36
CA TYR A 115 7.07 0.20 29.60
C TYR A 115 5.86 0.14 30.52
N LYS A 116 4.78 -0.54 30.08
CA LYS A 116 3.51 -0.63 30.84
C LYS A 116 3.31 -1.98 31.54
N GLY A 117 4.24 -2.92 31.37
CA GLY A 117 4.14 -4.28 31.89
C GLY A 117 3.79 -5.31 30.83
N GLU A 118 3.50 -6.52 31.29
CA GLU A 118 3.09 -7.63 30.42
C GLU A 118 1.55 -7.78 30.46
N GLU A 119 0.96 -8.00 29.29
CA GLU A 119 -0.48 -8.23 29.10
C GLU A 119 -0.71 -9.60 28.43
N GLN A 120 -1.85 -10.23 28.71
CA GLN A 120 -2.23 -11.47 28.07
C GLN A 120 -3.18 -11.19 26.91
N ILE A 121 -2.73 -11.42 25.66
CA ILE A 121 -3.50 -11.16 24.44
C ILE A 121 -3.46 -12.42 23.58
N GLY A 122 -4.63 -12.96 23.21
CA GLY A 122 -4.71 -14.15 22.35
C GLY A 122 -3.98 -15.37 22.92
N GLY A 123 -3.92 -15.51 24.25
CA GLY A 123 -3.19 -16.61 24.91
C GLY A 123 -1.67 -16.42 24.96
N ARG A 124 -1.12 -15.33 24.43
CA ARG A 124 0.30 -14.97 24.51
C ARG A 124 0.52 -13.90 25.57
N ARG A 125 1.66 -13.96 26.26
CA ARG A 125 2.09 -12.93 27.20
C ARG A 125 2.99 -11.94 26.45
N LEU A 126 2.57 -10.70 26.35
CA LEU A 126 3.22 -9.68 25.53
C LEU A 126 3.62 -8.48 26.39
N ALA A 127 4.83 -8.00 26.21
CA ALA A 127 5.31 -6.76 26.80
C ALA A 127 4.71 -5.57 26.04
N ARG A 128 4.00 -4.68 26.76
CA ARG A 128 3.43 -3.46 26.21
C ARG A 128 4.32 -2.26 26.46
N TYR A 129 4.49 -1.46 25.42
CA TYR A 129 5.12 -0.14 25.50
C TYR A 129 4.20 0.91 24.93
N ASP A 130 4.02 2.01 25.64
CA ASP A 130 3.46 3.23 25.07
C ASP A 130 4.59 4.03 24.43
N TYR A 131 4.32 4.70 23.31
CA TYR A 131 5.29 5.53 22.63
C TYR A 131 4.72 6.89 22.25
N ARG A 132 5.61 7.87 22.05
CA ARG A 132 5.26 9.18 21.52
C ARG A 132 6.33 9.69 20.55
N LEU A 133 5.90 10.10 19.36
CA LEU A 133 6.69 10.70 18.30
C LEU A 133 6.18 12.13 18.03
N PRO A 134 6.87 13.17 18.51
CA PRO A 134 6.44 14.56 18.31
C PRO A 134 6.38 14.97 16.84
N VAL A 135 5.51 15.94 16.51
CA VAL A 135 5.36 16.51 15.14
C VAL A 135 6.70 16.85 14.49
N LEU A 136 7.62 17.44 15.26
CA LEU A 136 8.95 17.87 14.80
C LEU A 136 9.78 16.73 14.20
N TRP A 137 9.56 15.50 14.65
CA TRP A 137 10.33 14.31 14.26
C TRP A 137 9.52 13.26 13.51
N SER A 138 8.20 13.45 13.41
CA SER A 138 7.28 12.49 12.80
C SER A 138 7.45 12.44 11.28
N GLY A 139 7.50 13.61 10.62
CA GLY A 139 7.49 13.68 9.15
C GLY A 139 6.20 13.15 8.50
N TYR A 140 5.27 12.60 9.27
CA TYR A 140 4.03 12.01 8.78
C TYR A 140 3.03 13.08 8.38
N VAL A 141 2.70 13.14 7.08
CA VAL A 141 1.78 14.11 6.50
C VAL A 141 0.49 13.41 6.10
N ILE A 142 -0.63 13.89 6.63
CA ILE A 142 -1.95 13.45 6.20
C ILE A 142 -2.46 14.41 5.12
N HIS A 143 -2.95 13.84 4.02
CA HIS A 143 -3.57 14.59 2.93
C HIS A 143 -5.05 14.23 2.83
N THR A 144 -5.90 15.26 2.83
CA THR A 144 -7.34 15.16 2.58
C THR A 144 -7.73 16.11 1.47
N THR A 145 -8.98 16.02 1.02
CA THR A 145 -9.54 16.97 0.05
C THR A 145 -9.63 18.40 0.60
N GLU A 146 -9.79 18.54 1.91
CA GLU A 146 -9.98 19.80 2.61
C GLU A 146 -8.65 20.48 3.00
N GLY A 147 -7.57 19.71 3.04
CA GLY A 147 -6.24 20.21 3.35
C GLY A 147 -5.29 19.12 3.81
N SER A 148 -4.10 19.55 4.23
CA SER A 148 -3.03 18.65 4.64
C SER A 148 -2.25 19.21 5.81
N GLY A 149 -1.53 18.33 6.51
CA GLY A 149 -0.68 18.74 7.61
C GLY A 149 0.18 17.62 8.16
N THR A 150 1.33 18.01 8.72
CA THR A 150 2.18 17.11 9.51
C THR A 150 1.58 16.93 10.89
N VAL A 151 1.56 15.70 11.39
CA VAL A 151 0.99 15.35 12.70
C VAL A 151 2.01 14.61 13.55
N GLY A 152 1.81 14.65 14.88
CA GLY A 152 2.52 13.78 15.80
C GLY A 152 1.86 12.42 15.83
N LEU A 153 2.56 11.41 16.35
CA LEU A 153 2.02 10.08 16.56
C LEU A 153 2.22 9.68 18.01
N HIS A 154 1.25 8.98 18.59
CA HIS A 154 1.43 8.26 19.84
C HIS A 154 0.64 6.96 19.78
N GLY A 155 0.85 6.07 20.73
CA GLY A 155 0.10 4.83 20.81
C GLY A 155 0.86 3.78 21.59
N SER A 156 0.64 2.52 21.24
CA SER A 156 1.22 1.39 21.94
C SER A 156 1.66 0.31 20.97
N PHE A 157 2.70 -0.44 21.33
CA PHE A 157 3.02 -1.69 20.67
C PHE A 157 3.18 -2.81 21.68
N TRP A 158 2.91 -4.03 21.21
CA TRP A 158 3.01 -5.26 21.99
C TRP A 158 4.05 -6.15 21.34
N ALA A 159 5.04 -6.56 22.13
CA ALA A 159 6.11 -7.42 21.68
C ALA A 159 6.19 -8.70 22.53
N ASP A 160 6.52 -9.81 21.89
CA ASP A 160 6.75 -11.08 22.57
C ASP A 160 8.12 -11.06 23.25
N PRO A 161 8.22 -11.20 24.58
CA PRO A 161 9.52 -11.15 25.26
C PRO A 161 10.47 -12.31 24.89
N ALA A 162 9.94 -13.43 24.37
CA ALA A 162 10.74 -14.58 23.99
C ALA A 162 11.37 -14.43 22.60
N THR A 163 10.62 -13.91 21.62
CA THR A 163 11.11 -13.76 20.24
C THR A 163 11.55 -12.34 19.90
N ASN A 164 11.11 -11.34 20.69
CA ASN A 164 11.19 -9.91 20.42
C ASN A 164 10.36 -9.45 19.20
N ASP A 165 9.52 -10.31 18.62
CA ASP A 165 8.59 -9.93 17.56
C ASP A 165 7.54 -8.97 18.10
N VAL A 166 7.32 -7.88 17.38
CA VAL A 166 6.14 -7.03 17.58
C VAL A 166 4.95 -7.76 16.98
N SER A 167 3.89 -7.98 17.76
CA SER A 167 2.66 -8.63 17.28
C SER A 167 1.58 -7.63 16.92
N ARG A 168 1.59 -6.44 17.53
CA ARG A 168 0.62 -5.38 17.30
C ARG A 168 1.24 -4.00 17.47
N LEU A 169 0.82 -3.07 16.63
CA LEU A 169 1.17 -1.66 16.70
C LEU A 169 -0.10 -0.82 16.53
N ASP A 170 -0.43 -0.02 17.53
CA ASP A 170 -1.50 0.97 17.49
C ASP A 170 -0.90 2.37 17.37
N ILE A 171 -1.41 3.14 16.42
CA ILE A 171 -0.93 4.47 16.03
C ILE A 171 -2.11 5.43 16.04
N ILE A 172 -2.02 6.47 16.86
CA ILE A 172 -2.97 7.57 16.94
C ILE A 172 -2.25 8.84 16.51
N ALA A 173 -2.76 9.49 15.46
CA ALA A 173 -2.29 10.81 15.08
C ALA A 173 -2.80 11.87 16.07
N ASP A 174 -1.92 12.78 16.47
CA ASP A 174 -2.24 13.91 17.33
C ASP A 174 -1.69 15.24 16.80
N ALA A 175 -2.00 16.33 17.51
CA ALA A 175 -1.57 17.68 17.16
C ALA A 175 -1.94 18.08 15.71
N PHE A 176 -3.18 17.77 15.28
CA PHE A 176 -3.69 18.16 13.97
C PHE A 176 -3.60 19.68 13.76
N PRO A 177 -2.90 20.16 12.71
CA PRO A 177 -2.84 21.59 12.43
C PRO A 177 -4.20 22.10 11.91
N PRO A 178 -4.49 23.41 12.03
CA PRO A 178 -5.76 23.99 11.56
C PRO A 178 -6.04 23.79 10.06
N THR A 179 -5.00 23.54 9.25
CA THR A 179 -5.11 23.25 7.82
C THR A 179 -5.56 21.81 7.53
N LEU A 180 -5.64 20.96 8.54
CA LEU A 180 -6.05 19.57 8.45
C LEU A 180 -7.26 19.34 9.36
N PRO A 181 -8.50 19.50 8.85
CA PRO A 181 -9.70 19.50 9.67
C PRO A 181 -10.15 18.07 10.08
N LEU A 182 -9.34 17.40 10.89
CA LEU A 182 -9.58 16.07 11.44
C LEU A 182 -9.76 16.11 12.96
N THR A 183 -10.58 15.19 13.46
CA THR A 183 -10.73 14.93 14.90
C THR A 183 -10.07 13.63 15.32
N GLU A 184 -9.89 12.69 14.38
CA GLU A 184 -9.33 11.36 14.66
C GLU A 184 -8.65 10.82 13.39
N ALA A 185 -7.48 10.20 13.57
CA ALA A 185 -6.89 9.29 12.61
C ALA A 185 -6.13 8.22 13.40
N VAL A 186 -6.62 6.99 13.34
CA VAL A 186 -6.14 5.84 14.12
C VAL A 186 -5.83 4.71 13.17
N THR A 187 -4.68 4.05 13.38
CA THR A 187 -4.26 2.86 12.64
C THR A 187 -3.88 1.77 13.63
N SER A 188 -4.40 0.57 13.45
CA SER A 188 -3.96 -0.63 14.16
C SER A 188 -3.38 -1.62 13.16
N ILE A 189 -2.25 -2.22 13.48
CA ILE A 189 -1.55 -3.17 12.61
C ILE A 189 -1.23 -4.42 13.43
N ASN A 190 -1.60 -5.59 12.92
CA ASN A 190 -1.21 -6.87 13.48
C ASN A 190 -0.12 -7.49 12.62
N TYR A 191 0.91 -8.04 13.26
CA TYR A 191 2.04 -8.66 12.60
C TYR A 191 2.09 -10.16 12.92
N ALA A 192 2.50 -10.93 11.92
CA ALA A 192 2.70 -12.36 12.03
C ALA A 192 3.94 -12.79 11.25
N ARG A 193 4.50 -13.94 11.63
CA ARG A 193 5.57 -14.58 10.85
C ARG A 193 4.95 -15.26 9.63
N VAL A 194 5.41 -14.86 8.45
CA VAL A 194 5.00 -15.47 7.18
C VAL A 194 6.14 -16.30 6.63
N GLN A 195 5.85 -17.55 6.29
CA GLN A 195 6.79 -18.44 5.67
C GLN A 195 6.83 -18.18 4.16
N LEU A 196 7.95 -17.65 3.67
CA LEU A 196 8.18 -17.43 2.25
C LEU A 196 8.60 -18.73 1.56
N SER A 197 8.44 -18.77 0.24
CA SER A 197 8.75 -19.94 -0.60
C SER A 197 10.22 -20.34 -0.63
N ASP A 198 11.13 -19.45 -0.20
CA ASP A 198 12.57 -19.69 -0.06
C ASP A 198 12.96 -20.17 1.34
N ASN A 199 11.99 -20.67 2.12
CA ASN A 199 12.12 -21.15 3.50
C ASN A 199 12.53 -20.09 4.54
N ARG A 200 12.48 -18.79 4.21
CA ARG A 200 12.64 -17.72 5.20
C ARG A 200 11.31 -17.42 5.91
N ALA A 201 11.36 -17.24 7.23
CA ALA A 201 10.22 -16.76 8.01
C ALA A 201 10.42 -15.27 8.33
N VAL A 202 9.60 -14.40 7.75
CA VAL A 202 9.74 -12.94 7.87
C VAL A 202 8.58 -12.37 8.67
N LEU A 203 8.84 -11.43 9.58
CA LEU A 203 7.79 -10.68 10.26
C LEU A 203 7.13 -9.68 9.29
N LEU A 204 5.87 -9.91 8.95
CA LEU A 204 5.09 -9.07 8.02
C LEU A 204 3.79 -8.63 8.70
N PRO A 205 3.22 -7.49 8.28
CA PRO A 205 1.86 -7.17 8.67
C PRO A 205 0.91 -8.19 8.04
N GLU A 206 0.01 -8.73 8.86
CA GLU A 206 -1.04 -9.66 8.44
C GLU A 206 -2.31 -8.87 8.11
N SER A 207 -2.67 -7.93 8.98
CA SER A 207 -3.86 -7.10 8.85
C SER A 207 -3.62 -5.69 9.35
N GLY A 208 -4.37 -4.74 8.82
CA GLY A 208 -4.46 -3.38 9.33
C GLY A 208 -5.91 -2.89 9.43
N ASP A 209 -6.17 -1.97 10.33
CA ASP A 209 -7.43 -1.24 10.45
C ASP A 209 -7.11 0.25 10.53
N PHE A 210 -7.67 1.05 9.64
CA PHE A 210 -7.48 2.49 9.62
C PHE A 210 -8.81 3.21 9.70
N ARG A 211 -8.94 4.12 10.66
CA ARG A 211 -10.13 4.92 10.87
C ARG A 211 -9.78 6.40 10.92
N MET A 212 -10.50 7.22 10.18
CA MET A 212 -10.35 8.67 10.18
C MET A 212 -11.69 9.38 10.27
N VAL A 213 -11.77 10.39 11.13
CA VAL A 213 -12.96 11.20 11.36
C VAL A 213 -12.64 12.67 11.10
N LYS A 214 -13.44 13.30 10.24
CA LYS A 214 -13.35 14.73 9.94
C LYS A 214 -14.18 15.56 10.93
N PHE A 215 -13.89 16.86 11.05
CA PHE A 215 -14.76 17.79 11.81
C PHE A 215 -16.20 17.83 11.30
N SER A 216 -16.42 17.54 10.01
CA SER A 216 -17.77 17.42 9.43
C SER A 216 -18.58 16.27 10.05
N GLY A 217 -17.93 15.29 10.68
CA GLY A 217 -18.52 14.04 11.17
C GLY A 217 -18.44 12.90 10.16
N GLU A 218 -17.88 13.13 8.97
CA GLU A 218 -17.63 12.07 7.99
C GLU A 218 -16.53 11.13 8.49
N ILE A 219 -16.72 9.84 8.27
CA ILE A 219 -15.82 8.78 8.70
C ILE A 219 -15.39 7.98 7.48
N SER A 220 -14.08 7.78 7.35
CA SER A 220 -13.49 6.79 6.45
C SER A 220 -12.92 5.65 7.27
N HIS A 221 -13.21 4.41 6.88
CA HIS A 221 -12.72 3.21 7.55
C HIS A 221 -12.20 2.23 6.51
N ASN A 222 -10.96 1.78 6.69
CA ASN A 222 -10.29 0.87 5.79
C ASN A 222 -9.83 -0.36 6.58
N GLN A 223 -10.26 -1.53 6.14
CA GLN A 223 -9.75 -2.82 6.60
C GLN A 223 -8.75 -3.34 5.58
N ILE A 224 -7.55 -3.67 6.02
CA ILE A 224 -6.40 -4.00 5.19
C ILE A 224 -5.97 -5.43 5.50
N GLU A 225 -5.74 -6.24 4.47
CA GLU A 225 -5.20 -7.59 4.59
C GLU A 225 -4.02 -7.77 3.63
N PHE A 226 -2.96 -8.41 4.11
CA PHE A 226 -1.81 -8.77 3.28
C PHE A 226 -1.82 -10.28 3.05
N THR A 227 -1.84 -10.67 1.78
CA THR A 227 -1.89 -12.08 1.38
C THR A 227 -0.90 -12.35 0.26
N HIS A 228 -0.69 -13.62 -0.10
CA HIS A 228 0.13 -14.01 -1.24
C HIS A 228 1.56 -13.42 -1.21
N CYS A 229 2.11 -13.26 0.00
CA CYS A 229 3.45 -12.73 0.18
C CYS A 229 4.51 -13.68 -0.39
N ARG A 230 5.44 -13.14 -1.16
CA ARG A 230 6.51 -13.89 -1.83
C ARG A 230 7.77 -13.05 -1.96
N ALA A 231 8.91 -13.73 -2.11
CA ALA A 231 10.13 -13.07 -2.56
C ALA A 231 9.92 -12.49 -3.97
N PHE A 232 10.41 -11.27 -4.19
CA PHE A 232 10.34 -10.56 -5.45
C PHE A 232 11.50 -11.00 -6.35
N ASP A 233 11.16 -11.61 -7.49
CA ASP A 233 12.12 -12.19 -8.44
C ASP A 233 12.59 -11.16 -9.49
N ALA A 234 13.77 -11.37 -10.06
CA ALA A 234 14.52 -10.46 -10.93
C ALA A 234 13.89 -10.17 -12.31
N GLN A 235 12.66 -10.63 -12.57
CA GLN A 235 11.94 -10.44 -13.83
C GLN A 235 11.01 -9.20 -13.82
N SER A 236 10.97 -8.45 -12.72
CA SER A 236 10.11 -7.28 -12.53
C SER A 236 10.93 -5.99 -12.48
N THR A 237 10.49 -4.96 -13.21
CA THR A 237 11.25 -3.70 -13.36
C THR A 237 10.68 -2.64 -12.43
N VAL A 238 11.46 -2.22 -11.43
CA VAL A 238 11.13 -1.04 -10.62
C VAL A 238 11.42 0.21 -11.45
N THR A 239 10.44 1.12 -11.56
CA THR A 239 10.63 2.38 -12.27
C THR A 239 10.87 3.49 -11.26
N PHE A 240 12.08 4.04 -11.24
CA PHE A 240 12.41 5.22 -10.45
C PHE A 240 12.25 6.47 -11.32
N PRO A 241 11.71 7.59 -10.80
CA PRO A 241 11.79 8.88 -11.48
C PRO A 241 13.27 9.26 -11.67
N GLU A 242 13.60 9.78 -12.84
CA GLU A 242 14.97 10.01 -13.31
C GLU A 242 15.65 11.16 -12.54
N SER A 243 16.20 10.87 -11.35
CA SER A 243 17.30 11.61 -10.73
C SER A 243 17.89 10.81 -9.55
N GLU A 244 18.90 9.98 -9.84
CA GLU A 244 20.13 9.80 -9.06
C GLU A 244 20.86 8.53 -9.56
N GLN A 245 22.09 8.72 -10.03
CA GLN A 245 22.94 7.68 -10.57
C GLN A 245 23.47 6.76 -9.44
N VAL A 246 23.10 5.48 -9.43
CA VAL A 246 23.94 4.39 -8.87
C VAL A 246 23.60 3.03 -9.54
N PRO A 247 24.42 1.98 -9.34
CA PRO A 247 25.27 1.33 -10.32
C PRO A 247 24.56 0.26 -11.17
N ARG A 248 25.19 -0.09 -12.31
CA ARG A 248 24.75 -1.15 -13.23
C ARG A 248 24.81 -2.53 -12.54
N PHE A 249 23.68 -2.99 -12.04
CA PHE A 249 23.43 -4.42 -11.88
C PHE A 249 22.90 -4.98 -13.21
N GLY A 250 23.35 -6.19 -13.55
CA GLY A 250 23.14 -6.84 -14.84
C GLY A 250 21.68 -6.80 -15.25
N VAL A 251 21.40 -6.10 -16.35
CA VAL A 251 20.09 -6.08 -17.00
C VAL A 251 19.84 -7.50 -17.48
N ALA A 252 19.02 -8.26 -16.75
CA ALA A 252 18.47 -9.50 -17.28
C ALA A 252 17.76 -9.14 -18.58
N ALA A 253 18.12 -9.84 -19.64
CA ALA A 253 17.63 -9.58 -20.99
C ALA A 253 16.11 -9.45 -20.97
N VAL A 254 15.60 -8.32 -21.46
CA VAL A 254 14.20 -8.17 -21.85
C VAL A 254 13.86 -9.40 -22.68
N ASP A 255 12.85 -10.16 -22.27
CA ASP A 255 12.35 -11.29 -23.06
C ASP A 255 12.11 -10.77 -24.49
N GLN A 256 12.98 -11.18 -25.40
CA GLN A 256 13.04 -10.67 -26.77
C GLN A 256 11.80 -11.08 -27.59
N THR A 257 10.90 -11.86 -27.00
CA THR A 257 9.60 -12.23 -27.56
C THR A 257 8.52 -11.15 -27.38
N LEU A 258 8.71 -10.18 -26.47
CA LEU A 258 7.78 -9.05 -26.30
C LEU A 258 7.95 -8.02 -27.43
N ARG A 259 7.19 -8.20 -28.52
CA ARG A 259 7.08 -7.16 -29.56
C ARG A 259 6.44 -5.90 -28.98
N ALA A 260 7.20 -4.82 -28.93
CA ALA A 260 6.67 -3.49 -28.63
C ALA A 260 5.61 -3.12 -29.69
N LEU A 261 4.39 -2.85 -29.21
CA LEU A 261 3.30 -2.43 -30.09
C LEU A 261 3.49 -0.94 -30.48
N PRO A 262 3.22 -0.59 -31.75
CA PRO A 262 3.37 0.78 -32.20
C PRO A 262 2.36 1.70 -31.50
N GLY A 263 2.82 2.91 -31.19
CA GLY A 263 2.00 3.95 -30.60
C GLY A 263 0.79 4.34 -31.43
N GLY A 264 -0.31 4.62 -30.77
CA GLY A 264 -1.59 5.00 -31.39
C GLY A 264 -2.38 3.83 -31.96
N LEU A 265 -1.89 2.57 -31.83
CA LEU A 265 -2.62 1.41 -32.31
C LEU A 265 -3.95 1.28 -31.55
N ARG A 266 -5.06 1.32 -32.29
CA ARG A 266 -6.40 1.08 -31.77
C ARG A 266 -6.72 -0.40 -31.89
N VAL A 267 -7.04 -1.02 -30.76
CA VAL A 267 -7.50 -2.40 -30.70
C VAL A 267 -8.93 -2.44 -30.20
N THR A 268 -9.76 -3.24 -30.88
CA THR A 268 -11.10 -3.56 -30.42
C THR A 268 -11.04 -4.88 -29.67
N VAL A 269 -11.53 -4.89 -28.43
CA VAL A 269 -11.51 -6.06 -27.58
C VAL A 269 -12.93 -6.51 -27.24
N GLN A 270 -13.14 -7.82 -27.20
CA GLN A 270 -14.34 -8.44 -26.67
C GLN A 270 -14.02 -8.95 -25.26
N LEU A 271 -14.64 -8.31 -24.26
CA LEU A 271 -14.44 -8.66 -22.86
C LEU A 271 -15.00 -10.07 -22.57
N ARG A 272 -14.21 -10.87 -21.87
CA ARG A 272 -14.64 -12.14 -21.27
C ARG A 272 -15.10 -11.93 -19.83
N THR A 273 -14.40 -11.06 -19.10
CA THR A 273 -14.78 -10.68 -17.74
C THR A 273 -15.92 -9.65 -17.77
N ARG A 274 -17.00 -9.91 -17.02
CA ARG A 274 -18.09 -8.94 -16.84
C ARG A 274 -17.61 -7.81 -15.92
N ILE A 275 -17.69 -6.57 -16.39
CA ILE A 275 -17.35 -5.38 -15.58
C ILE A 275 -18.63 -4.85 -14.94
N THR A 276 -18.68 -4.83 -13.61
CA THR A 276 -19.78 -4.27 -12.82
C THR A 276 -19.27 -3.14 -11.92
N GLY A 277 -20.18 -2.35 -11.33
CA GLY A 277 -19.81 -1.30 -10.37
C GLY A 277 -19.11 -1.82 -9.11
N GLU A 278 -19.39 -3.07 -8.76
CA GLU A 278 -18.88 -3.79 -7.57
C GLU A 278 -17.52 -4.47 -7.81
N LEU A 279 -17.03 -4.47 -9.06
CA LEU A 279 -15.73 -5.07 -9.36
C LEU A 279 -14.62 -4.35 -8.58
N ALA A 280 -13.86 -5.11 -7.80
CA ALA A 280 -12.71 -4.62 -7.06
C ALA A 280 -11.67 -4.02 -8.01
N VAL A 281 -11.07 -2.90 -7.59
CA VAL A 281 -9.92 -2.31 -8.30
C VAL A 281 -8.74 -3.28 -8.24
N GLY A 282 -7.99 -3.40 -9.33
CA GLY A 282 -6.90 -4.37 -9.46
C GLY A 282 -7.35 -5.76 -9.93
N THR A 283 -8.65 -6.01 -10.10
CA THR A 283 -9.14 -7.29 -10.66
C THR A 283 -8.68 -7.45 -12.10
N LEU A 284 -8.13 -8.61 -12.46
CA LEU A 284 -7.74 -8.91 -13.84
C LEU A 284 -8.97 -8.96 -14.75
N ILE A 285 -8.97 -8.13 -15.79
CA ILE A 285 -9.98 -8.09 -16.84
C ILE A 285 -9.42 -8.84 -18.04
N ASP A 286 -10.06 -9.95 -18.39
CA ASP A 286 -9.70 -10.74 -19.56
C ASP A 286 -10.58 -10.36 -20.75
N ALA A 287 -9.95 -10.32 -21.92
CA ALA A 287 -10.59 -10.07 -23.20
C ALA A 287 -9.88 -10.85 -24.31
N VAL A 288 -10.50 -10.83 -25.48
CA VAL A 288 -9.88 -11.25 -26.73
C VAL A 288 -9.94 -10.13 -27.75
N ILE A 289 -8.91 -10.03 -28.58
CA ILE A 289 -8.92 -9.08 -29.70
C ILE A 289 -10.02 -9.49 -30.69
N ALA A 290 -10.98 -8.60 -30.91
CA ALA A 290 -12.17 -8.90 -31.72
C ALA A 290 -11.87 -8.87 -33.23
N ALA A 291 -10.86 -8.10 -33.66
CA ALA A 291 -10.48 -7.96 -35.06
C ALA A 291 -8.97 -7.67 -35.20
N ASN A 292 -8.39 -8.06 -36.33
CA ASN A 292 -6.98 -7.78 -36.64
C ASN A 292 -6.70 -6.28 -36.52
N ALA A 293 -5.71 -5.92 -35.71
CA ALA A 293 -5.22 -4.56 -35.60
C ALA A 293 -3.94 -4.42 -36.42
N SER A 294 -4.00 -3.62 -37.48
CA SER A 294 -2.89 -3.42 -38.40
C SER A 294 -2.13 -2.13 -38.11
N ALA A 295 -0.80 -2.19 -38.26
CA ALA A 295 0.09 -1.03 -38.22
C ALA A 295 1.02 -1.07 -39.42
N LYS A 296 1.22 0.09 -40.08
CA LYS A 296 2.12 0.23 -41.25
C LYS A 296 1.88 -0.84 -42.32
N GLY A 297 0.62 -1.16 -42.62
CA GLY A 297 0.24 -2.13 -43.67
C GLY A 297 0.37 -3.61 -43.29
N SER A 298 0.75 -3.94 -42.06
CA SER A 298 0.86 -5.33 -41.57
C SER A 298 -0.02 -5.56 -40.33
N VAL A 299 -0.50 -6.79 -40.13
CA VAL A 299 -1.25 -7.14 -38.90
C VAL A 299 -0.27 -7.12 -37.73
N ALA A 300 -0.44 -6.17 -36.83
CA ALA A 300 0.37 -6.03 -35.62
C ALA A 300 -0.15 -6.92 -34.49
N VAL A 301 -1.48 -7.09 -34.39
CA VAL A 301 -2.13 -8.00 -33.44
C VAL A 301 -3.29 -8.71 -34.12
N ALA A 302 -3.31 -10.04 -34.04
CA ALA A 302 -4.34 -10.86 -34.67
C ALA A 302 -5.63 -10.93 -33.85
N ALA A 303 -6.77 -11.07 -34.52
CA ALA A 303 -8.03 -11.44 -33.88
C ALA A 303 -7.90 -12.77 -33.14
N GLY A 304 -8.60 -12.90 -32.01
CA GLY A 304 -8.50 -14.07 -31.13
C GLY A 304 -7.35 -14.04 -30.13
N THR A 305 -6.40 -13.11 -30.26
CA THR A 305 -5.29 -12.94 -29.29
C THR A 305 -5.85 -12.62 -27.91
N SER A 306 -5.39 -13.32 -26.87
CA SER A 306 -5.78 -13.06 -25.48
C SER A 306 -5.18 -11.74 -24.99
N TRP A 307 -5.96 -10.98 -24.25
CA TRP A 307 -5.54 -9.73 -23.64
C TRP A 307 -6.03 -9.69 -22.20
N SER A 308 -5.16 -9.29 -21.28
CA SER A 308 -5.51 -9.13 -19.88
C SER A 308 -4.98 -7.80 -19.35
N ARG A 309 -5.74 -7.17 -18.45
CA ARG A 309 -5.33 -5.94 -17.76
C ARG A 309 -6.06 -5.80 -16.43
N SER A 310 -5.37 -5.34 -15.40
CA SER A 310 -5.98 -5.06 -14.10
C SER A 310 -6.94 -3.86 -14.17
N SER A 311 -8.05 -3.96 -13.46
CA SER A 311 -9.10 -2.95 -13.43
C SER A 311 -8.62 -1.67 -12.74
N SER A 312 -9.01 -0.53 -13.28
CA SER A 312 -8.80 0.80 -12.69
C SER A 312 -10.13 1.52 -12.43
N PRO A 313 -10.20 2.54 -11.57
CA PRO A 313 -11.42 3.35 -11.38
C PRO A 313 -11.92 3.98 -12.69
N LYS A 314 -11.01 4.35 -13.59
CA LYS A 314 -11.33 4.92 -14.91
C LYS A 314 -11.96 3.91 -15.88
N SER A 315 -11.88 2.60 -15.57
CA SER A 315 -12.53 1.53 -16.36
C SER A 315 -14.05 1.59 -16.30
N LYS A 316 -14.62 2.26 -15.29
CA LYS A 316 -16.07 2.21 -15.01
C LYS A 316 -16.93 3.10 -15.94
N CYS A 317 -16.33 3.94 -16.79
CA CYS A 317 -17.07 5.00 -17.51
C CYS A 317 -17.08 4.95 -19.06
N ARG A 318 -16.58 3.92 -19.75
CA ARG A 318 -16.58 3.92 -21.24
C ARG A 318 -16.75 2.53 -21.87
N ALA A 319 -17.39 2.48 -23.03
CA ALA A 319 -17.04 1.48 -24.05
C ALA A 319 -15.59 1.77 -24.49
N PHE A 320 -14.67 0.83 -24.25
CA PHE A 320 -13.25 1.08 -24.47
C PHE A 320 -12.89 0.94 -25.95
N ALA A 321 -12.54 2.05 -26.59
CA ALA A 321 -11.49 2.05 -27.60
C ALA A 321 -10.16 2.19 -26.84
N ILE A 322 -9.36 1.14 -26.79
CA ILE A 322 -8.03 1.19 -26.16
C ILE A 322 -7.07 1.67 -27.25
N ALA A 323 -6.54 2.89 -27.09
CA ALA A 323 -5.39 3.36 -27.85
C ALA A 323 -4.14 3.05 -27.03
N LEU A 324 -3.25 2.24 -27.59
CA LEU A 324 -1.94 1.96 -26.98
C LEU A 324 -1.01 3.12 -27.34
N THR A 325 -0.73 4.06 -26.43
CA THR A 325 0.28 5.11 -26.64
C THR A 325 1.62 4.70 -26.01
N PRO A 326 2.78 4.99 -26.63
CA PRO A 326 4.07 4.49 -26.14
C PRO A 326 4.62 5.25 -24.94
N THR A 327 4.11 6.46 -24.67
CA THR A 327 4.72 7.38 -23.70
C THR A 327 3.66 8.36 -23.24
N SER A 328 3.57 8.52 -21.91
CA SER A 328 2.93 9.59 -21.15
C SER A 328 1.44 9.92 -21.41
N TRP A 329 0.76 10.24 -20.31
CA TRP A 329 -0.59 10.77 -20.30
C TRP A 329 -0.61 12.19 -20.88
N SER A 330 -1.49 12.43 -21.85
CA SER A 330 -2.07 13.76 -22.08
C SER A 330 -3.58 13.63 -22.20
N SER A 331 -4.27 14.48 -21.45
CA SER A 331 -5.73 14.60 -21.40
C SER A 331 -6.25 15.33 -22.64
N ALA A 332 -7.34 14.82 -23.22
CA ALA A 332 -8.23 15.62 -24.07
C ALA A 332 -9.55 15.88 -23.30
N PRO A 333 -10.19 17.05 -23.50
CA PRO A 333 -10.99 17.71 -22.46
C PRO A 333 -12.38 17.09 -22.23
N ARG A 334 -12.91 17.44 -21.05
CA ARG A 334 -14.19 17.02 -20.48
C ARG A 334 -15.34 17.14 -21.49
N LEU A 335 -15.97 16.01 -21.80
CA LEU A 335 -17.37 15.98 -22.24
C LEU A 335 -18.18 15.30 -21.14
N GLY A 336 -19.06 16.10 -20.52
CA GLY A 336 -19.84 15.75 -19.36
C GLY A 336 -20.78 14.57 -19.60
N CYS A 337 -21.09 13.88 -18.50
CA CYS A 337 -22.01 12.75 -18.45
C CYS A 337 -23.43 13.22 -18.85
N LYS A 338 -23.82 13.03 -20.11
CA LYS A 338 -25.23 13.04 -20.51
C LYS A 338 -25.64 11.63 -20.89
N ARG A 339 -26.61 11.09 -20.13
CA ARG A 339 -27.41 9.93 -20.51
C ARG A 339 -27.92 10.16 -21.94
N ARG A 340 -27.47 9.35 -22.90
CA ARG A 340 -28.21 9.13 -24.14
C ARG A 340 -28.46 7.64 -24.30
N SER A 341 -29.72 7.30 -24.12
CA SER A 341 -30.37 6.10 -24.59
C SER A 341 -30.06 5.88 -26.08
N LEU A 342 -29.70 4.66 -26.44
CA LEU A 342 -29.75 4.20 -27.83
C LEU A 342 -30.42 2.82 -27.84
N GLN A 343 -31.76 2.86 -27.88
CA GLN A 343 -32.59 1.78 -28.40
C GLN A 343 -33.09 2.20 -29.79
N ARG A 344 -32.76 1.36 -30.79
CA ARG A 344 -33.51 1.05 -32.03
C ARG A 344 -33.71 2.21 -33.04
N ARG A 345 -33.80 2.04 -34.36
CA ARG A 345 -33.96 0.87 -35.26
C ARG A 345 -33.63 1.35 -36.69
N TRP A 346 -32.92 0.52 -37.46
CA TRP A 346 -33.14 0.15 -38.88
C TRP A 346 -33.38 1.23 -39.97
N ARG A 347 -32.51 1.28 -40.98
CA ARG A 347 -32.65 0.57 -42.27
C ARG A 347 -31.28 0.41 -42.92
#